data_AF-A0A961FNZ6-F1
#
_entry.id   AF-A0A961FNZ6-F1
#
_cell.length_a   1.000
_cell.length_b   1.000
_cell.length_c   1.000
_cell.angle_alpha   90.00
_cell.angle_beta   90.00
_cell.angle_gamma   90.00
#
_symmetry.space_group_name_H-M   'P 1'
#
loop_
_entity.id
_entity.type
_entity.pdbx_description
1 polymer ?
#
loop_
_entity_poly.entity_id
_entity_poly.type
_entity_poly.pdbx_seq_one_letter_code
_entity_poly.pdbx_strand_id
1 'polypeptide(L)'
;MALADDSPLTFSDPKPQRYQLEARASELDSRTKEHPEIDFIFEKDGKPQDVEHASVDTSVKPAGKLVIWMMGHNEKLFERLNSYGLHAIQPHYANRWFSKVCTETPVSETCRGNVRLEAATGEDYSEDVNIPQPDGMMERAFQFVKWLSKENPAGRWDYFINESGDGLRWDRVIMSGSSHGSTTSARFAKHQRVDRVVMLCGPRDQYQNWQALPSATPANRYFGFSHVLDGGWTGDHYCRSWELLGLHEFGPIVNVDDAKPPYENTRRLITAADVGNDDKRAHSSVTPGGASPKNTEGEFLFEDVWRYLYTHPVDEVGTPVPMDDDCVKDQR
;
A
#
# COMPACT_ATOMS: atom_id res chain seq x y z
N MET A 1 -27.51 10.16 -12.99
CA MET A 1 -26.41 9.78 -12.10
C MET A 1 -26.39 10.85 -11.03
N ALA A 2 -26.92 10.55 -9.84
CA ALA A 2 -26.79 11.47 -8.72
C ALA A 2 -25.28 11.55 -8.42
N LEU A 3 -24.76 12.77 -8.25
CA LEU A 3 -23.40 12.95 -7.79
C LEU A 3 -23.35 12.37 -6.38
N ALA A 4 -22.46 11.40 -6.15
CA ALA A 4 -22.12 10.98 -4.80
C ALA A 4 -21.89 12.21 -3.93
N ASP A 5 -22.44 12.21 -2.73
CA ASP A 5 -22.27 13.30 -1.78
C ASP A 5 -20.77 13.50 -1.50
N ASP A 6 -20.20 14.43 -2.25
CA ASP A 6 -18.80 14.87 -2.19
C ASP A 6 -18.59 15.87 -1.06
N SER A 7 -19.58 16.03 -0.17
CA SER A 7 -19.42 16.83 1.03
C SER A 7 -18.16 16.40 1.79
N PRO A 8 -17.34 17.38 2.22
CA PRO A 8 -16.15 17.08 3.02
C PRO A 8 -16.53 16.27 4.26
N LEU A 9 -15.77 15.20 4.53
CA LEU A 9 -15.97 14.42 5.75
C LEU A 9 -15.76 15.32 6.97
N THR A 10 -16.61 15.15 7.99
CA THR A 10 -16.47 15.82 9.29
C THR A 10 -16.81 14.84 10.40
N PHE A 11 -16.06 14.90 11.50
CA PHE A 11 -16.37 14.14 12.71
C PHE A 11 -17.31 14.92 13.63
N SER A 12 -18.21 14.19 14.30
CA SER A 12 -19.08 14.69 15.36
C SER A 12 -18.90 13.81 16.59
N ASP A 13 -17.66 13.74 17.07
CA ASP A 13 -17.29 12.89 18.19
C ASP A 13 -17.38 13.65 19.52
N PRO A 14 -18.22 13.22 20.48
CA PRO A 14 -18.27 13.83 21.80
C PRO A 14 -17.01 13.58 22.66
N LYS A 15 -16.15 12.62 22.28
CA LYS A 15 -14.88 12.30 22.96
C LYS A 15 -13.75 12.11 21.95
N PRO A 16 -13.32 13.18 21.26
CA PRO A 16 -12.31 13.10 20.21
C PRO A 16 -11.03 12.42 20.71
N GLN A 17 -10.62 11.36 20.02
CA GLN A 17 -9.44 10.57 20.35
C GLN A 17 -9.03 9.69 19.17
N ARG A 18 -7.88 9.03 19.32
CA ARG A 18 -7.48 7.96 18.43
C ARG A 18 -8.13 6.64 18.83
N TYR A 19 -8.96 6.12 17.93
CA TYR A 19 -9.56 4.79 18.03
C TYR A 19 -8.67 3.76 17.35
N GLN A 20 -8.53 2.60 17.99
CA GLN A 20 -7.93 1.40 17.44
C GLN A 20 -8.95 0.27 17.58
N LEU A 21 -9.21 -0.44 16.48
CA LEU A 21 -10.21 -1.49 16.44
C LEU A 21 -9.62 -2.73 15.76
N GLU A 22 -10.01 -3.90 16.23
CA GLU A 22 -9.60 -5.18 15.69
C GLU A 22 -10.80 -6.10 15.58
N ALA A 23 -10.83 -6.91 14.52
CA ALA A 23 -11.82 -7.95 14.31
C ALA A 23 -11.20 -9.10 13.52
N ARG A 24 -11.75 -10.31 13.65
CA ARG A 24 -11.30 -11.45 12.83
C ARG A 24 -12.09 -11.49 11.53
N ALA A 25 -11.41 -11.62 10.39
CA ALA A 25 -12.08 -11.73 9.10
C ALA A 25 -13.11 -12.88 9.06
N SER A 26 -12.80 -14.02 9.69
CA SER A 26 -13.71 -15.17 9.81
C SER A 26 -14.96 -14.92 10.67
N GLU A 27 -14.92 -13.94 11.57
CA GLU A 27 -16.08 -13.50 12.36
C GLU A 27 -16.94 -12.47 11.61
N LEU A 28 -16.30 -11.68 10.73
CA LEU A 28 -16.99 -10.67 9.92
C LEU A 28 -17.71 -11.29 8.72
N ASP A 29 -17.15 -12.33 8.12
CA ASP A 29 -17.73 -13.01 6.96
C ASP A 29 -17.54 -14.53 7.03
N SER A 30 -18.65 -15.24 7.26
CA SER A 30 -18.67 -16.70 7.36
C SER A 30 -18.37 -17.44 6.04
N ARG A 31 -18.27 -16.73 4.92
CA ARG A 31 -17.91 -17.30 3.61
C ARG A 31 -16.39 -17.44 3.44
N THR A 32 -15.60 -16.78 4.28
CA THR A 32 -14.14 -16.84 4.24
C THR A 32 -13.63 -18.26 4.55
N LYS A 33 -12.50 -18.64 3.95
CA LYS A 33 -11.87 -19.94 4.21
C LYS A 33 -10.35 -19.83 4.23
N GLU A 34 -9.72 -20.83 4.84
CA GLU A 34 -8.26 -20.99 4.81
C GLU A 34 -7.79 -21.59 3.48
N HIS A 35 -6.57 -21.24 3.10
CA HIS A 35 -5.81 -21.78 1.96
C HIS A 35 -4.40 -22.16 2.45
N PRO A 36 -4.26 -23.26 3.21
CA PRO A 36 -3.00 -23.64 3.85
C PRO A 36 -1.85 -23.89 2.85
N GLU A 37 -2.18 -24.28 1.62
CA GLU A 37 -1.22 -24.50 0.54
C GLU A 37 -0.41 -23.25 0.16
N ILE A 38 -0.94 -22.06 0.46
CA ILE A 38 -0.26 -20.76 0.26
C ILE A 38 0.02 -20.01 1.56
N ASP A 39 0.05 -20.73 2.70
CA ASP A 39 0.25 -20.18 4.06
C ASP A 39 -0.76 -19.06 4.41
N PHE A 40 -1.98 -19.12 3.87
CA PHE A 40 -3.07 -18.22 4.21
C PHE A 40 -4.06 -18.95 5.13
N ILE A 41 -3.86 -18.78 6.44
CA ILE A 41 -4.52 -19.55 7.50
C ILE A 41 -5.14 -18.59 8.52
N PHE A 42 -6.10 -19.06 9.30
CA PHE A 42 -6.82 -18.28 10.31
C PHE A 42 -6.28 -18.52 11.72
N GLU A 43 -5.57 -19.63 11.94
CA GLU A 43 -4.95 -19.92 13.23
C GLU A 43 -3.58 -20.58 13.04
N LYS A 44 -2.63 -20.20 13.89
CA LYS A 44 -1.33 -20.86 13.99
C LYS A 44 -0.92 -20.94 15.45
N ASP A 45 -0.57 -22.13 15.92
CA ASP A 45 -0.13 -22.37 17.30
C ASP A 45 -1.13 -21.84 18.35
N GLY A 46 -2.44 -21.99 18.11
CA GLY A 46 -3.50 -21.51 19.00
C GLY A 46 -3.75 -19.99 18.95
N LYS A 47 -3.12 -19.27 18.01
CA LYS A 47 -3.24 -17.82 17.87
C LYS A 47 -3.96 -17.44 16.57
N PRO A 48 -5.00 -16.59 16.63
CA PRO A 48 -5.61 -16.00 15.46
C PRO A 48 -4.57 -15.36 14.53
N GLN A 49 -4.66 -15.66 13.24
CA GLN A 49 -3.84 -15.08 12.18
C GLN A 49 -4.66 -14.12 11.31
N ASP A 50 -5.98 -14.27 11.30
CA ASP A 50 -6.92 -13.49 10.50
C ASP A 50 -7.44 -12.23 11.19
N VAL A 51 -6.66 -11.69 12.13
CA VAL A 51 -6.96 -10.41 12.78
C VAL A 51 -6.71 -9.27 11.79
N GLU A 52 -7.70 -8.41 11.67
CA GLU A 52 -7.66 -7.19 10.88
C GLU A 52 -7.59 -5.99 11.82
N HIS A 53 -6.81 -4.98 11.45
CA HIS A 53 -6.55 -3.81 12.31
C HIS A 53 -7.06 -2.53 11.65
N ALA A 54 -7.70 -1.66 12.42
CA ALA A 54 -8.17 -0.36 11.96
C ALA A 54 -7.80 0.74 12.94
N SER A 55 -7.61 1.96 12.42
CA SER A 55 -7.43 3.14 13.26
C SER A 55 -7.90 4.43 12.59
N VAL A 56 -8.39 5.35 13.42
CA VAL A 56 -8.79 6.71 13.05
C VAL A 56 -8.61 7.62 14.26
N ASP A 57 -8.13 8.85 14.06
CA ASP A 57 -8.10 9.88 15.10
C ASP A 57 -9.15 10.95 14.81
N THR A 58 -10.22 10.96 15.61
CA THR A 58 -11.33 11.90 15.48
C THR A 58 -11.02 13.27 16.06
N SER A 59 -9.91 13.43 16.77
CA SER A 59 -9.40 14.73 17.22
C SER A 59 -8.64 15.48 16.11
N VAL A 60 -8.28 14.77 15.03
CA VAL A 60 -7.61 15.34 13.86
C VAL A 60 -8.65 15.61 12.76
N LYS A 61 -8.51 16.74 12.05
CA LYS A 61 -9.38 17.06 10.92
C LYS A 61 -9.27 15.94 9.86
N PRO A 62 -10.39 15.32 9.44
CA PRO A 62 -10.34 14.24 8.47
C PRO A 62 -9.92 14.74 7.08
N ALA A 63 -9.09 13.94 6.41
CA ALA A 63 -8.75 14.10 5.00
C ALA A 63 -9.79 13.46 4.05
N GLY A 64 -10.68 12.60 4.59
CA GLY A 64 -11.68 11.87 3.80
C GLY A 64 -11.05 10.82 2.88
N LYS A 65 -9.95 10.19 3.33
CA LYS A 65 -9.22 9.15 2.61
C LYS A 65 -8.97 7.94 3.51
N LEU A 66 -9.06 6.75 2.93
CA LEU A 66 -8.83 5.47 3.58
C LEU A 66 -7.54 4.84 3.05
N VAL A 67 -6.59 4.57 3.93
CA VAL A 67 -5.39 3.81 3.60
C VAL A 67 -5.64 2.33 3.84
N ILE A 68 -5.40 1.50 2.83
CA ILE A 68 -5.34 0.05 2.97
C ILE A 68 -3.87 -0.36 2.95
N TRP A 69 -3.38 -0.87 4.08
CA TRP A 69 -2.01 -1.31 4.27
C TRP A 69 -1.85 -2.79 3.94
N MET A 70 -1.00 -3.10 2.96
CA MET A 70 -0.84 -4.41 2.32
C MET A 70 0.33 -5.22 2.92
N MET A 71 0.60 -5.06 4.22
CA MET A 71 1.57 -5.86 4.97
C MET A 71 1.02 -6.14 6.36
N GLY A 72 1.78 -6.81 7.24
CA GLY A 72 1.38 -6.95 8.65
C GLY A 72 1.20 -5.59 9.33
N HIS A 73 0.33 -5.54 10.34
CA HIS A 73 0.02 -4.33 11.10
C HIS A 73 1.27 -3.56 11.53
N ASN A 74 1.24 -2.24 11.31
CA ASN A 74 2.30 -1.33 11.71
C ASN A 74 1.72 -0.13 12.46
N GLU A 75 1.74 -0.24 13.79
CA GLU A 75 1.18 0.77 14.68
C GLU A 75 1.83 2.16 14.52
N LYS A 76 3.15 2.21 14.29
CA LYS A 76 3.89 3.46 14.10
C LYS A 76 3.52 4.16 12.80
N LEU A 77 3.16 3.40 11.77
CA LEU A 77 2.62 3.93 10.53
C LEU A 77 1.19 4.44 10.77
N PHE A 78 0.34 3.65 11.43
CA PHE A 78 -1.06 4.02 11.67
C PHE A 78 -1.21 5.30 12.49
N GLU A 79 -0.38 5.48 13.53
CA GLU A 79 -0.29 6.72 14.30
C GLU A 79 -0.02 7.94 13.41
N ARG A 80 0.92 7.83 12.48
CA ARG A 80 1.27 8.89 11.53
C ARG A 80 0.14 9.17 10.56
N LEU A 81 -0.42 8.13 9.94
CA LEU A 81 -1.53 8.25 9.01
C LEU A 81 -2.72 8.97 9.67
N ASN A 82 -3.06 8.60 10.90
CA ASN A 82 -4.11 9.28 11.65
C ASN A 82 -3.75 10.74 11.99
N SER A 83 -2.49 11.04 12.31
CA SER A 83 -2.02 12.42 12.49
C SER A 83 -2.12 13.27 11.21
N TYR A 84 -2.24 12.63 10.05
CA TYR A 84 -2.48 13.27 8.76
C TYR A 84 -3.98 13.39 8.42
N GLY A 85 -4.86 12.96 9.32
CA GLY A 85 -6.31 12.93 9.12
C GLY A 85 -6.81 11.74 8.31
N LEU A 86 -5.98 10.71 8.12
CA LEU A 86 -6.32 9.53 7.31
C LEU A 86 -6.89 8.42 8.18
N HIS A 87 -7.89 7.72 7.65
CA HIS A 87 -8.32 6.42 8.17
C HIS A 87 -7.35 5.35 7.68
N ALA A 88 -7.08 4.34 8.51
CA ALA A 88 -6.18 3.25 8.12
C ALA A 88 -6.78 1.90 8.49
N ILE A 89 -6.68 0.94 7.57
CA ILE A 89 -6.98 -0.47 7.82
C ILE A 89 -5.85 -1.37 7.32
N GLN A 90 -5.71 -2.53 7.93
CA GLN A 90 -4.89 -3.65 7.47
C GLN A 90 -5.78 -4.90 7.43
N PRO A 91 -6.30 -5.28 6.25
CA PRO A 91 -7.08 -6.51 6.09
C PRO A 91 -6.14 -7.73 6.08
N HIS A 92 -6.64 -8.87 6.55
CA HIS A 92 -5.92 -10.13 6.45
C HIS A 92 -6.15 -10.75 5.07
N TYR A 93 -5.15 -10.76 4.20
CA TYR A 93 -5.25 -11.28 2.83
C TYR A 93 -4.09 -12.24 2.51
N ALA A 94 -4.22 -13.00 1.41
CA ALA A 94 -3.22 -13.97 0.98
C ALA A 94 -1.91 -13.28 0.52
N ASN A 95 -0.94 -13.11 1.43
CA ASN A 95 0.31 -12.41 1.16
C ASN A 95 1.59 -13.25 1.39
N ARG A 96 1.45 -14.55 1.63
CA ARG A 96 2.57 -15.48 1.90
C ARG A 96 2.89 -16.47 0.77
N TRP A 97 2.08 -16.45 -0.29
CA TRP A 97 2.15 -17.38 -1.43
C TRP A 97 3.47 -17.35 -2.21
N PHE A 98 4.26 -16.26 -2.15
CA PHE A 98 5.45 -16.05 -3.00
C PHE A 98 6.55 -17.12 -2.82
N SER A 99 6.59 -17.80 -1.66
CA SER A 99 7.53 -18.91 -1.42
C SER A 99 6.97 -20.29 -1.81
N LYS A 100 5.73 -20.34 -2.31
CA LYS A 100 4.97 -21.58 -2.55
C LYS A 100 4.60 -21.78 -4.02
N VAL A 101 4.24 -20.69 -4.71
CA VAL A 101 3.82 -20.69 -6.12
C VAL A 101 4.64 -19.68 -6.92
N CYS A 102 4.67 -19.83 -8.26
CA CYS A 102 5.52 -19.03 -9.16
C CYS A 102 7.02 -19.06 -8.76
N THR A 103 7.52 -20.24 -8.39
CA THR A 103 8.90 -20.47 -7.91
C THR A 103 9.82 -21.10 -8.96
N GLU A 104 9.31 -21.40 -10.15
CA GLU A 104 10.08 -21.93 -11.26
C GLU A 104 11.14 -20.94 -11.76
N THR A 105 12.18 -21.44 -12.43
CA THR A 105 13.30 -20.62 -12.93
C THR A 105 13.54 -20.93 -14.41
N PRO A 106 13.30 -19.98 -15.34
CA PRO A 106 12.71 -18.66 -15.10
C PRO A 106 11.20 -18.76 -14.79
N VAL A 107 10.71 -17.88 -13.92
CA VAL A 107 9.27 -17.72 -13.65
C VAL A 107 8.58 -17.05 -14.84
N SER A 108 7.36 -17.49 -15.17
CA SER A 108 6.57 -16.88 -16.25
C SER A 108 6.34 -15.38 -16.04
N GLU A 109 6.30 -14.61 -17.14
CA GLU A 109 6.14 -13.14 -17.12
C GLU A 109 4.82 -12.69 -16.46
N THR A 110 3.81 -13.56 -16.40
CA THR A 110 2.47 -13.23 -15.86
C THR A 110 2.19 -13.82 -14.48
N CYS A 111 2.82 -14.96 -14.12
CA CYS A 111 2.45 -15.77 -12.94
C CYS A 111 2.30 -14.92 -11.66
N ARG A 112 3.38 -14.26 -11.23
CA ARG A 112 3.36 -13.46 -9.99
C ARG A 112 2.46 -12.23 -10.08
N GLY A 113 2.25 -11.69 -11.28
CA GLY A 113 1.34 -10.57 -11.50
C GLY A 113 -0.13 -10.98 -11.38
N ASN A 114 -0.45 -12.20 -11.81
CA ASN A 114 -1.79 -12.78 -11.76
C ASN A 114 -2.15 -13.25 -10.35
N VAL A 115 -1.26 -13.99 -9.67
CA VAL A 115 -1.47 -14.38 -8.26
C VAL A 115 -1.67 -13.16 -7.36
N ARG A 116 -0.92 -12.07 -7.57
CA ARG A 116 -1.14 -10.81 -6.83
C ARG A 116 -2.53 -10.23 -7.05
N LEU A 117 -3.02 -10.28 -8.29
CA LEU A 117 -4.32 -9.72 -8.60
C LEU A 117 -5.43 -10.57 -8.00
N GLU A 118 -5.35 -11.89 -8.13
CA GLU A 118 -6.30 -12.82 -7.51
C GLU A 118 -6.28 -12.73 -5.98
N ALA A 119 -5.12 -12.65 -5.34
CA ALA A 119 -5.04 -12.43 -3.89
C ALA A 119 -5.67 -11.07 -3.46
N ALA A 120 -5.67 -10.07 -4.35
CA ALA A 120 -6.24 -8.77 -4.06
C ALA A 120 -7.76 -8.71 -4.34
N THR A 121 -8.26 -9.41 -5.35
CA THR A 121 -9.66 -9.31 -5.82
C THR A 121 -10.52 -10.52 -5.44
N GLY A 122 -9.91 -11.71 -5.33
CA GLY A 122 -10.59 -13.00 -5.25
C GLY A 122 -11.29 -13.41 -6.56
N GLU A 123 -10.85 -12.84 -7.68
CA GLU A 123 -11.26 -13.22 -9.03
C GLU A 123 -10.21 -14.15 -9.64
N ASP A 124 -10.65 -15.09 -10.46
CA ASP A 124 -9.80 -16.06 -11.15
C ASP A 124 -8.91 -15.38 -12.20
N TYR A 125 -7.63 -15.22 -11.86
CA TYR A 125 -6.60 -14.68 -12.75
C TYR A 125 -5.43 -15.65 -12.95
N SER A 126 -5.31 -16.66 -12.09
CA SER A 126 -4.11 -17.47 -11.94
C SER A 126 -4.44 -18.94 -11.83
N GLU A 127 -3.83 -19.77 -12.68
CA GLU A 127 -3.93 -21.23 -12.58
C GLU A 127 -3.19 -21.80 -11.36
N ASP A 128 -2.32 -21.00 -10.72
CA ASP A 128 -1.50 -21.41 -9.58
C ASP A 128 -2.21 -21.31 -8.21
N VAL A 129 -3.35 -20.63 -8.11
CA VAL A 129 -4.10 -20.43 -6.87
C VAL A 129 -5.61 -20.50 -7.15
N ASN A 130 -6.44 -20.59 -6.10
CA ASN A 130 -7.90 -20.52 -6.23
C ASN A 130 -8.49 -19.78 -5.02
N ILE A 131 -8.33 -18.46 -5.01
CA ILE A 131 -8.75 -17.58 -3.93
C ILE A 131 -10.13 -17.01 -4.31
N PRO A 132 -11.23 -17.42 -3.64
CA PRO A 132 -12.55 -16.91 -3.99
C PRO A 132 -12.73 -15.48 -3.48
N GLN A 133 -13.72 -14.78 -4.03
CA GLN A 133 -14.06 -13.40 -3.68
C GLN A 133 -14.01 -13.07 -2.17
N PRO A 134 -14.62 -13.85 -1.24
CA PRO A 134 -14.58 -13.55 0.19
C PRO A 134 -13.18 -13.49 0.79
N ASP A 135 -12.21 -14.14 0.17
CA ASP A 135 -10.83 -14.22 0.64
C ASP A 135 -9.88 -13.19 0.00
N GLY A 136 -10.34 -12.51 -1.06
CA GLY A 136 -9.63 -11.39 -1.66
C GLY A 136 -9.59 -10.17 -0.74
N MET A 137 -8.48 -9.44 -0.77
CA MET A 137 -8.31 -8.20 0.01
C MET A 137 -9.48 -7.22 -0.17
N MET A 138 -9.97 -7.06 -1.40
CA MET A 138 -11.04 -6.14 -1.77
C MET A 138 -12.34 -6.39 -0.98
N GLU A 139 -12.80 -7.65 -0.94
CA GLU A 139 -14.02 -8.01 -0.21
C GLU A 139 -13.81 -7.92 1.30
N ARG A 140 -12.65 -8.38 1.80
CA ARG A 140 -12.32 -8.30 3.24
C ARG A 140 -12.29 -6.87 3.74
N ALA A 141 -11.63 -5.97 3.02
CA ALA A 141 -11.62 -4.55 3.33
C ALA A 141 -13.04 -3.95 3.35
N PHE A 142 -13.91 -4.34 2.42
CA PHE A 142 -15.30 -3.89 2.40
C PHE A 142 -16.10 -4.38 3.61
N GLN A 143 -16.04 -5.67 3.93
CA GLN A 143 -16.74 -6.22 5.11
C GLN A 143 -16.21 -5.59 6.41
N PHE A 144 -14.91 -5.34 6.49
CA PHE A 144 -14.30 -4.70 7.64
C PHE A 144 -14.78 -3.25 7.82
N VAL A 145 -14.76 -2.44 6.76
CA VAL A 145 -15.28 -1.06 6.79
C VAL A 145 -16.78 -1.02 7.17
N LYS A 146 -17.56 -1.98 6.67
CA LYS A 146 -18.99 -2.12 7.00
C LYS A 146 -19.23 -2.48 8.46
N TRP A 147 -18.33 -3.27 9.07
CA TRP A 147 -18.37 -3.53 10.50
C TRP A 147 -17.94 -2.29 11.30
N LEU A 148 -16.84 -1.63 10.91
CA LEU A 148 -16.33 -0.41 11.54
C LEU A 148 -17.35 0.72 11.55
N SER A 149 -18.19 0.85 10.51
CA SER A 149 -19.25 1.86 10.48
C SER A 149 -20.32 1.67 11.55
N LYS A 150 -20.47 0.44 12.06
CA LYS A 150 -21.38 0.11 13.17
C LYS A 150 -20.69 0.21 14.52
N GLU A 151 -19.46 -0.30 14.60
CA GLU A 151 -18.71 -0.39 15.86
C GLU A 151 -18.13 0.98 16.30
N ASN A 152 -17.73 1.80 15.34
CA ASN A 152 -17.18 3.14 15.58
C ASN A 152 -17.88 4.21 14.72
N PRO A 153 -19.17 4.54 14.99
CA PRO A 153 -19.89 5.55 14.22
C PRO A 153 -19.24 6.94 14.26
N ALA A 154 -18.56 7.28 15.36
CA ALA A 154 -17.81 8.53 15.51
C ALA A 154 -16.69 8.69 14.45
N GLY A 155 -16.08 7.57 14.04
CA GLY A 155 -15.07 7.54 12.99
C GLY A 155 -15.62 7.70 11.58
N ARG A 156 -16.94 7.71 11.37
CA ARG A 156 -17.58 7.93 10.07
C ARG A 156 -17.07 7.02 8.94
N TRP A 157 -16.82 5.74 9.25
CA TRP A 157 -16.37 4.73 8.29
C TRP A 157 -17.37 4.48 7.15
N ASP A 158 -18.66 4.82 7.35
CA ASP A 158 -19.69 4.84 6.32
C ASP A 158 -19.30 5.70 5.11
N TYR A 159 -18.45 6.73 5.32
CA TYR A 159 -17.90 7.56 4.26
C TYR A 159 -17.02 6.78 3.27
N PHE A 160 -16.62 5.53 3.52
CA PHE A 160 -15.83 4.78 2.54
C PHE A 160 -16.64 3.74 1.77
N ILE A 161 -17.94 3.62 2.03
CA ILE A 161 -18.85 2.71 1.33
C ILE A 161 -19.47 3.45 0.13
N ASN A 162 -19.54 2.78 -1.03
CA ASN A 162 -20.12 3.33 -2.24
C ASN A 162 -21.65 3.55 -2.11
N GLU A 163 -22.24 4.30 -3.04
CA GLU A 163 -23.68 4.63 -2.99
C GLU A 163 -24.58 3.40 -3.04
N SER A 164 -24.15 2.36 -3.77
CA SER A 164 -24.86 1.09 -3.89
C SER A 164 -24.84 0.27 -2.59
N GLY A 165 -23.92 0.56 -1.67
CA GLY A 165 -23.74 -0.18 -0.43
C GLY A 165 -23.14 -1.58 -0.63
N ASP A 166 -22.48 -1.83 -1.77
CA ASP A 166 -21.93 -3.13 -2.17
C ASP A 166 -20.41 -3.14 -2.39
N GLY A 167 -19.73 -2.04 -2.07
CA GLY A 167 -18.28 -1.94 -2.17
C GLY A 167 -17.72 -0.65 -1.58
N LEU A 168 -16.42 -0.45 -1.77
CA LEU A 168 -15.71 0.75 -1.31
C LEU A 168 -15.72 1.87 -2.36
N ARG A 169 -15.63 3.12 -1.90
CA ARG A 169 -15.33 4.29 -2.74
C ARG A 169 -13.84 4.33 -3.07
N TRP A 170 -13.41 3.56 -4.08
CA TRP A 170 -12.00 3.42 -4.44
C TRP A 170 -11.32 4.74 -4.83
N ASP A 171 -12.06 5.74 -5.32
CA ASP A 171 -11.60 7.12 -5.55
C ASP A 171 -11.25 7.89 -4.25
N ARG A 172 -11.50 7.29 -3.08
CA ARG A 172 -11.10 7.77 -1.75
C ARG A 172 -10.09 6.84 -1.07
N VAL A 173 -9.67 5.77 -1.74
CA VAL A 173 -8.75 4.77 -1.18
C VAL A 173 -7.32 5.02 -1.63
N ILE A 174 -6.40 4.97 -0.67
CA ILE A 174 -4.95 4.93 -0.86
C ILE A 174 -4.51 3.49 -0.67
N MET A 175 -3.97 2.87 -1.72
CA MET A 175 -3.33 1.56 -1.60
C MET A 175 -1.88 1.75 -1.18
N SER A 176 -1.45 1.11 -0.10
CA SER A 176 -0.06 1.20 0.33
C SER A 176 0.50 -0.12 0.83
N GLY A 177 1.78 -0.34 0.62
CA GLY A 177 2.49 -1.48 1.17
C GLY A 177 3.99 -1.29 1.11
N SER A 178 4.72 -2.15 1.80
CA SER A 178 6.17 -2.30 1.65
C SER A 178 6.51 -3.63 0.97
N SER A 179 7.59 -3.70 0.19
CA SER A 179 8.09 -4.95 -0.39
C SER A 179 7.02 -5.71 -1.21
N HIS A 180 6.57 -6.89 -0.75
CA HIS A 180 5.45 -7.62 -1.36
C HIS A 180 4.18 -6.78 -1.43
N GLY A 181 3.82 -6.10 -0.35
CA GLY A 181 2.66 -5.22 -0.27
C GLY A 181 2.75 -4.02 -1.21
N SER A 182 3.95 -3.47 -1.40
CA SER A 182 4.18 -2.39 -2.39
C SER A 182 3.87 -2.88 -3.80
N THR A 183 4.31 -4.10 -4.11
CA THR A 183 4.13 -4.70 -5.43
C THR A 183 2.67 -5.07 -5.68
N THR A 184 2.00 -5.63 -4.66
CA THR A 184 0.56 -5.95 -4.71
C THR A 184 -0.29 -4.68 -4.85
N SER A 185 0.02 -3.62 -4.10
CA SER A 185 -0.67 -2.32 -4.19
C SER A 185 -0.59 -1.73 -5.60
N ALA A 186 0.61 -1.73 -6.19
CA ALA A 186 0.81 -1.22 -7.54
C ALA A 186 0.09 -2.08 -8.58
N ARG A 187 0.18 -3.42 -8.48
CA ARG A 187 -0.47 -4.36 -9.39
C ARG A 187 -2.00 -4.25 -9.35
N PHE A 188 -2.58 -4.13 -8.16
CA PHE A 188 -4.00 -3.91 -7.96
C PHE A 188 -4.44 -2.57 -8.58
N ALA A 189 -3.67 -1.50 -8.37
CA ALA A 189 -3.99 -0.18 -8.92
C ALA A 189 -3.93 -0.10 -10.46
N LYS A 190 -3.21 -1.01 -11.13
CA LYS A 190 -3.30 -1.17 -12.60
C LYS A 190 -4.70 -1.65 -13.02
N HIS A 191 -5.36 -2.46 -12.20
CA HIS A 191 -6.68 -3.05 -12.46
C HIS A 191 -7.82 -2.18 -11.91
N GLN A 192 -7.77 -1.80 -10.63
CA GLN A 192 -8.77 -0.97 -9.97
C GLN A 192 -8.27 0.47 -9.87
N ARG A 193 -9.03 1.43 -10.37
CA ARG A 193 -8.70 2.85 -10.18
C ARG A 193 -8.81 3.21 -8.70
N VAL A 194 -7.74 3.75 -8.12
CA VAL A 194 -7.71 4.24 -6.74
C VAL A 194 -7.33 5.73 -6.68
N ASP A 195 -7.43 6.34 -5.50
CA ASP A 195 -7.03 7.74 -5.32
C ASP A 195 -5.52 7.92 -5.39
N ARG A 196 -4.77 7.00 -4.77
CA ARG A 196 -3.32 7.10 -4.61
C ARG A 196 -2.71 5.72 -4.39
N VAL A 197 -1.46 5.55 -4.79
CA VAL A 197 -0.63 4.39 -4.46
C VAL A 197 0.65 4.86 -3.78
N VAL A 198 0.97 4.32 -2.60
CA VAL A 198 2.23 4.59 -1.88
C VAL A 198 3.05 3.32 -1.78
N MET A 199 4.20 3.32 -2.43
CA MET A 199 5.08 2.17 -2.66
C MET A 199 6.37 2.33 -1.85
N LEU A 200 6.50 1.57 -0.76
CA LEU A 200 7.69 1.57 0.07
C LEU A 200 8.57 0.36 -0.30
N CYS A 201 9.86 0.57 -0.54
CA CYS A 201 10.84 -0.48 -0.92
C CYS A 201 10.29 -1.47 -1.99
N GLY A 202 9.73 -0.90 -3.06
CA GLY A 202 9.05 -1.64 -4.13
C GLY A 202 8.57 -0.71 -5.25
N PRO A 203 7.89 -1.25 -6.28
CA PRO A 203 7.61 -2.66 -6.54
C PRO A 203 8.84 -3.47 -6.99
N ARG A 204 8.87 -4.78 -6.72
CA ARG A 204 9.92 -5.69 -7.21
C ARG A 204 9.32 -6.82 -8.03
N ASP A 205 9.79 -6.97 -9.27
CA ASP A 205 9.75 -8.22 -10.03
C ASP A 205 10.86 -8.17 -11.10
N GLN A 206 11.38 -9.34 -11.49
CA GLN A 206 12.53 -9.47 -12.39
C GLN A 206 12.10 -9.52 -13.85
N TYR A 207 11.40 -10.59 -14.24
CA TYR A 207 10.97 -10.82 -15.62
C TYR A 207 9.54 -10.39 -15.90
N GLN A 208 8.73 -10.18 -14.85
CA GLN A 208 7.35 -9.78 -15.03
C GLN A 208 7.24 -8.38 -15.64
N ASN A 209 6.21 -8.20 -16.47
CA ASN A 209 5.98 -7.00 -17.26
C ASN A 209 4.66 -6.28 -16.91
N TRP A 210 3.96 -6.72 -15.86
CA TRP A 210 2.66 -6.18 -15.48
C TRP A 210 2.68 -4.67 -15.21
N GLN A 211 3.84 -4.12 -14.83
CA GLN A 211 4.06 -2.70 -14.61
C GLN A 211 3.70 -1.88 -15.86
N ALA A 212 4.00 -2.41 -17.05
CA ALA A 212 3.80 -1.77 -18.35
C ALA A 212 2.39 -1.98 -18.93
N LEU A 213 1.52 -2.77 -18.28
CA LEU A 213 0.13 -2.94 -18.72
C LEU A 213 -0.64 -1.59 -18.70
N PRO A 214 -1.79 -1.47 -19.37
CA PRO A 214 -2.69 -0.35 -19.15
C PRO A 214 -3.03 -0.19 -17.66
N SER A 215 -3.23 1.05 -17.21
CA SER A 215 -3.49 1.37 -15.81
C SER A 215 -4.86 2.04 -15.64
N ALA A 216 -5.70 1.48 -14.78
CA ALA A 216 -6.92 2.13 -14.32
C ALA A 216 -6.61 3.37 -13.45
N THR A 217 -5.54 3.32 -12.66
CA THR A 217 -5.04 4.46 -11.88
C THR A 217 -4.05 5.29 -12.70
N PRO A 218 -4.26 6.61 -12.87
CA PRO A 218 -3.30 7.50 -13.50
C PRO A 218 -1.90 7.43 -12.86
N ALA A 219 -0.85 7.44 -13.68
CA ALA A 219 0.52 7.26 -13.21
C ALA A 219 1.00 8.37 -12.24
N ASN A 220 0.46 9.60 -12.33
CA ASN A 220 0.77 10.70 -11.39
C ASN A 220 0.30 10.45 -9.95
N ARG A 221 -0.48 9.39 -9.70
CA ARG A 221 -1.01 9.02 -8.37
C ARG A 221 -0.18 7.95 -7.66
N TYR A 222 0.89 7.47 -8.28
CA TYR A 222 1.84 6.52 -7.69
C TYR A 222 3.02 7.27 -7.10
N PHE A 223 3.42 6.92 -5.88
CA PHE A 223 4.56 7.53 -5.18
C PHE A 223 5.48 6.43 -4.66
N GLY A 224 6.75 6.47 -5.03
CA GLY A 224 7.79 5.52 -4.60
C GLY A 224 8.75 6.12 -3.58
N PHE A 225 9.12 5.33 -2.58
CA PHE A 225 10.22 5.65 -1.66
C PHE A 225 11.04 4.39 -1.35
N SER A 226 12.35 4.45 -1.56
CA SER A 226 13.27 3.35 -1.29
C SER A 226 14.63 3.82 -0.80
N HIS A 227 15.47 2.87 -0.37
CA HIS A 227 16.84 3.13 0.07
C HIS A 227 17.83 2.67 -1.01
N VAL A 228 18.90 3.43 -1.26
CA VAL A 228 19.87 3.12 -2.34
C VAL A 228 20.64 1.80 -2.12
N LEU A 229 20.82 1.38 -0.87
CA LEU A 229 21.39 0.09 -0.48
C LEU A 229 20.38 -1.07 -0.44
N ASP A 230 19.09 -0.83 -0.69
CA ASP A 230 18.13 -1.93 -0.79
C ASP A 230 18.52 -2.82 -1.99
N GLY A 231 18.52 -4.15 -1.80
CA GLY A 231 18.78 -5.12 -2.86
C GLY A 231 17.84 -4.99 -4.08
N GLY A 232 16.65 -4.41 -3.88
CA GLY A 232 15.76 -4.05 -4.98
C GLY A 232 16.23 -2.84 -5.80
N TRP A 233 16.94 -1.90 -5.17
CA TRP A 233 17.53 -0.74 -5.83
C TRP A 233 18.83 -1.12 -6.55
N THR A 234 19.75 -1.79 -5.85
CA THR A 234 21.05 -2.18 -6.41
C THR A 234 20.96 -3.23 -7.51
N GLY A 235 19.85 -3.98 -7.58
CA GLY A 235 19.53 -4.89 -8.69
C GLY A 235 18.65 -4.26 -9.78
N ASP A 236 18.53 -2.93 -9.82
CA ASP A 236 17.73 -2.13 -10.76
C ASP A 236 16.23 -2.46 -10.81
N HIS A 237 15.72 -3.27 -9.88
CA HIS A 237 14.31 -3.68 -9.89
C HIS A 237 13.37 -2.48 -9.64
N TYR A 238 13.77 -1.53 -8.80
CA TYR A 238 12.96 -0.37 -8.42
C TYR A 238 12.98 0.74 -9.46
N CYS A 239 14.15 1.18 -9.93
CA CYS A 239 14.24 2.17 -11.00
C CYS A 239 13.48 1.66 -12.24
N ARG A 240 13.68 0.40 -12.63
CA ARG A 240 12.96 -0.25 -13.74
C ARG A 240 11.46 -0.22 -13.51
N SER A 241 10.99 -0.67 -12.35
CA SER A 241 9.55 -0.72 -12.06
C SER A 241 8.93 0.68 -12.07
N TRP A 242 9.62 1.69 -11.54
CA TRP A 242 9.15 3.07 -11.54
C TRP A 242 9.09 3.66 -12.95
N GLU A 243 10.04 3.33 -13.83
CA GLU A 243 10.01 3.73 -15.23
C GLU A 243 8.89 3.04 -16.02
N LEU A 244 8.70 1.74 -15.83
CA LEU A 244 7.61 0.98 -16.46
C LEU A 244 6.22 1.44 -15.98
N LEU A 245 6.14 1.98 -14.76
CA LEU A 245 4.94 2.66 -14.26
C LEU A 245 4.80 4.10 -14.78
N GLY A 246 5.79 4.64 -15.48
CA GLY A 246 5.77 5.99 -16.05
C GLY A 246 6.11 7.11 -15.07
N LEU A 247 6.76 6.82 -13.93
CA LEU A 247 6.98 7.85 -12.89
C LEU A 247 7.98 8.94 -13.28
N HIS A 248 8.82 8.69 -14.28
CA HIS A 248 9.78 9.67 -14.81
C HIS A 248 9.10 10.88 -15.49
N GLU A 249 7.85 10.70 -15.94
CA GLU A 249 7.01 11.78 -16.48
C GLU A 249 6.55 12.77 -15.39
N PHE A 250 6.83 12.52 -14.11
CA PHE A 250 6.36 13.35 -12.99
C PHE A 250 7.48 13.78 -12.04
N GLY A 251 8.71 13.93 -12.54
CA GLY A 251 9.86 14.42 -11.77
C GLY A 251 11.06 13.47 -11.74
N PRO A 252 12.27 13.99 -11.43
CA PRO A 252 13.49 13.19 -11.30
C PRO A 252 13.47 12.28 -10.07
N ILE A 253 14.42 11.35 -9.96
CA ILE A 253 14.71 10.73 -8.66
C ILE A 253 15.30 11.79 -7.73
N VAL A 254 14.72 11.96 -6.54
CA VAL A 254 15.19 12.93 -5.54
C VAL A 254 15.68 12.20 -4.29
N ASN A 255 16.90 12.53 -3.86
CA ASN A 255 17.41 12.11 -2.55
C ASN A 255 16.82 13.00 -1.44
N VAL A 256 16.04 12.41 -0.54
CA VAL A 256 15.38 13.12 0.56
C VAL A 256 16.36 13.59 1.63
N ASP A 257 17.57 13.05 1.66
CA ASP A 257 18.58 13.47 2.65
C ASP A 257 19.14 14.87 2.33
N ASP A 258 19.10 15.25 1.05
CA ASP A 258 19.65 16.52 0.53
C ASP A 258 18.55 17.51 0.13
N ALA A 259 17.28 17.10 0.22
CA ALA A 259 16.13 17.87 -0.24
C ALA A 259 15.06 18.00 0.86
N LYS A 260 14.14 18.94 0.69
CA LYS A 260 12.98 19.13 1.56
C LYS A 260 11.69 19.12 0.74
N PRO A 261 10.51 18.88 1.36
CA PRO A 261 9.25 19.01 0.66
C PRO A 261 9.14 20.38 -0.07
N PRO A 262 8.56 20.42 -1.28
CA PRO A 262 7.79 19.34 -1.91
C PRO A 262 8.63 18.39 -2.79
N TYR A 263 9.95 18.29 -2.60
CA TYR A 263 10.83 17.35 -3.33
C TYR A 263 10.67 17.42 -4.85
N GLU A 264 10.67 18.64 -5.40
CA GLU A 264 10.45 18.89 -6.83
C GLU A 264 9.12 18.30 -7.36
N ASN A 265 8.14 18.09 -6.49
CA ASN A 265 6.87 17.43 -6.78
C ASN A 265 7.04 16.02 -7.39
N THR A 266 8.17 15.34 -7.14
CA THR A 266 8.46 14.04 -7.75
C THR A 266 7.60 12.89 -7.24
N ARG A 267 7.52 11.82 -8.02
CA ARG A 267 6.96 10.52 -7.62
C ARG A 267 8.04 9.49 -7.26
N ARG A 268 9.32 9.86 -7.33
CA ARG A 268 10.48 8.97 -7.17
C ARG A 268 11.41 9.48 -6.08
N LEU A 269 11.22 9.03 -4.84
CA LEU A 269 12.06 9.42 -3.70
C LEU A 269 13.04 8.31 -3.33
N ILE A 270 14.28 8.68 -3.00
CA ILE A 270 15.26 7.77 -2.43
C ILE A 270 15.90 8.37 -1.18
N THR A 271 16.58 7.54 -0.41
CA THR A 271 17.47 7.95 0.69
C THR A 271 18.77 7.16 0.62
N ALA A 272 19.86 7.79 1.04
CA ALA A 272 21.17 7.23 1.30
C ALA A 272 21.55 7.34 2.80
N ALA A 273 20.56 7.52 3.68
CA ALA A 273 20.77 7.63 5.11
C ALA A 273 21.57 6.44 5.67
N ASP A 274 22.38 6.68 6.68
CA ASP A 274 23.24 5.62 7.23
C ASP A 274 22.40 4.49 7.86
N VAL A 275 22.49 3.31 7.26
CA VAL A 275 21.90 2.05 7.72
C VAL A 275 22.98 1.04 8.13
N GLY A 276 24.23 1.47 8.31
CA GLY A 276 25.35 0.62 8.69
C GLY A 276 25.78 -0.34 7.60
N ASN A 277 25.60 0.04 6.32
CA ASN A 277 25.87 -0.80 5.15
C ASN A 277 25.15 -2.17 5.18
N ASP A 278 23.94 -2.20 5.73
CA ASP A 278 23.08 -3.39 5.84
C ASP A 278 21.91 -3.26 4.85
N ASP A 279 21.88 -4.15 3.85
CA ASP A 279 20.86 -4.19 2.80
C ASP A 279 19.46 -4.56 3.34
N LYS A 280 19.38 -5.40 4.37
CA LYS A 280 18.11 -5.77 5.02
C LYS A 280 17.56 -4.62 5.84
N ARG A 281 18.45 -3.87 6.51
CA ARG A 281 18.07 -2.65 7.21
C ARG A 281 17.64 -1.58 6.21
N ALA A 282 18.38 -1.39 5.12
CA ALA A 282 18.01 -0.51 4.01
C ALA A 282 16.57 -0.81 3.53
N HIS A 283 16.27 -2.08 3.26
CA HIS A 283 14.96 -2.53 2.80
C HIS A 283 13.82 -2.16 3.75
N SER A 284 14.05 -2.21 5.06
CA SER A 284 13.03 -1.92 6.06
C SER A 284 13.02 -0.46 6.53
N SER A 285 14.04 0.33 6.16
CA SER A 285 14.29 1.67 6.73
C SER A 285 13.21 2.70 6.35
N VAL A 286 12.64 2.58 5.16
CA VAL A 286 11.68 3.53 4.57
C VAL A 286 10.26 3.41 5.11
N THR A 287 9.99 2.42 5.97
CA THR A 287 8.70 2.24 6.67
C THR A 287 8.91 2.53 8.17
N PRO A 288 8.04 3.29 8.87
CA PRO A 288 8.20 3.60 10.29
C PRO A 288 8.47 2.34 11.12
N GLY A 289 9.65 2.25 11.74
CA GLY A 289 10.07 0.99 12.37
C GLY A 289 11.34 1.07 13.22
N GLY A 290 11.92 -0.09 13.50
CA GLY A 290 13.23 -0.18 14.19
C GLY A 290 14.40 0.10 13.25
N ALA A 291 14.24 -0.17 11.95
CA ALA A 291 15.26 0.06 10.94
C ALA A 291 15.35 1.52 10.49
N SER A 292 14.25 2.28 10.58
CA SER A 292 14.20 3.68 10.13
C SER A 292 15.16 4.55 10.93
N PRO A 293 15.97 5.38 10.24
CA PRO A 293 16.81 6.39 10.86
C PRO A 293 16.04 7.35 11.76
N LYS A 294 16.70 7.73 12.85
CA LYS A 294 16.21 8.69 13.84
C LYS A 294 17.31 9.68 14.20
N ASN A 295 16.94 10.89 14.60
CA ASN A 295 17.87 11.85 15.18
C ASN A 295 18.26 11.47 16.63
N THR A 296 19.09 12.30 17.26
CA THR A 296 19.57 12.13 18.64
C THR A 296 18.46 12.18 19.67
N GLU A 297 17.34 12.84 19.34
CA GLU A 297 16.14 12.97 20.17
C GLU A 297 15.18 11.77 20.01
N GLY A 298 15.48 10.85 19.07
CA GLY A 298 14.68 9.67 18.80
C GLY A 298 13.51 9.90 17.82
N GLU A 299 13.44 11.07 17.19
CA GLU A 299 12.45 11.43 16.18
C GLU A 299 12.86 10.84 14.82
N PHE A 300 11.87 10.39 14.03
CA PHE A 300 12.14 9.79 12.73
C PHE A 300 12.57 10.83 11.70
N LEU A 301 13.62 10.53 10.94
CA LEU A 301 14.12 11.44 9.90
C LEU A 301 13.18 11.55 8.69
N PHE A 302 12.31 10.57 8.47
CA PHE A 302 11.45 10.48 7.28
C PHE A 302 10.00 10.94 7.50
N GLU A 303 9.72 11.66 8.59
CA GLU A 303 8.36 12.14 8.90
C GLU A 303 7.78 13.00 7.75
N ASP A 304 8.57 13.93 7.24
CA ASP A 304 8.17 14.79 6.12
C ASP A 304 8.03 14.01 4.79
N VAL A 305 8.82 12.95 4.62
CA VAL A 305 8.72 12.07 3.45
C VAL A 305 7.40 11.31 3.49
N TRP A 306 7.05 10.69 4.62
CA TRP A 306 5.76 9.98 4.76
C TRP A 306 4.59 10.94 4.58
N ARG A 307 4.62 12.12 5.20
CA ARG A 307 3.58 13.15 4.99
C ARG A 307 3.43 13.50 3.52
N TYR A 308 4.53 13.74 2.81
CA TYR A 308 4.51 14.02 1.37
C TYR A 308 3.86 12.87 0.58
N LEU A 309 4.32 11.63 0.77
CA LEU A 309 3.82 10.46 0.06
C LEU A 309 2.31 10.28 0.23
N TYR A 310 1.75 10.56 1.40
CA TYR A 310 0.33 10.33 1.69
C TYR A 310 -0.58 11.56 1.48
N THR A 311 -0.04 12.78 1.47
CA THR A 311 -0.87 14.00 1.47
C THR A 311 -0.59 14.99 0.34
N HIS A 312 0.57 14.92 -0.33
CA HIS A 312 0.92 15.86 -1.41
C HIS A 312 -0.12 15.84 -2.54
N PRO A 313 -0.59 17.00 -3.07
CA PRO A 313 -1.57 17.02 -4.16
C PRO A 313 -1.11 16.23 -5.38
N VAL A 314 -1.94 15.30 -5.86
CA VAL A 314 -1.57 14.38 -6.94
C VAL A 314 -1.42 15.05 -8.30
N ASP A 315 -2.05 16.22 -8.49
CA ASP A 315 -1.99 17.00 -9.72
C ASP A 315 -0.84 18.02 -9.70
N GLU A 316 -0.17 18.21 -8.56
CA GLU A 316 1.11 18.93 -8.48
C GLU A 316 2.25 17.95 -8.76
N VAL A 317 2.77 18.01 -9.98
CA VAL A 317 3.77 17.08 -10.53
C VAL A 317 5.10 17.77 -10.85
N GLY A 318 6.19 17.01 -10.77
CA GLY A 318 7.52 17.47 -11.15
C GLY A 318 7.71 17.53 -12.66
N THR A 319 8.80 18.16 -13.10
CA THR A 319 9.17 18.25 -14.52
C THR A 319 9.50 16.85 -15.07
N PRO A 320 8.90 16.41 -16.20
CA PRO A 320 9.27 15.17 -16.85
C PRO A 320 10.78 15.11 -17.16
N VAL A 321 11.39 13.94 -16.98
CA VAL A 321 12.78 13.69 -17.35
C VAL A 321 12.89 12.41 -18.18
N PRO A 322 13.96 12.23 -18.98
CA PRO A 322 14.23 10.97 -19.64
C PRO A 322 14.30 9.79 -18.66
N MET A 323 14.17 8.58 -19.20
CA MET A 323 14.52 7.36 -18.47
C MET A 323 16.01 7.37 -18.07
N ASP A 324 16.31 6.79 -16.91
CA ASP A 324 17.60 6.73 -16.25
C ASP A 324 18.52 5.75 -16.99
N ASP A 325 19.51 6.24 -17.74
CA ASP A 325 20.39 5.41 -18.60
C ASP A 325 21.07 4.24 -17.84
N ASP A 326 21.45 4.48 -16.58
CA ASP A 326 22.15 3.52 -15.73
C ASP A 326 21.25 2.40 -15.17
N CYS A 327 19.93 2.49 -15.34
CA CYS A 327 19.00 1.46 -14.87
C CYS A 327 18.88 0.33 -15.91
N VAL A 328 19.15 -0.92 -15.55
CA VAL A 328 18.97 -2.08 -16.44
C VAL A 328 17.49 -2.49 -16.54
N LYS A 329 16.86 -2.21 -17.70
CA LYS A 329 15.43 -2.47 -17.95
C LYS A 329 15.10 -3.86 -18.46
N ASP A 330 15.97 -4.49 -19.25
CA ASP A 330 15.82 -5.90 -19.60
C ASP A 330 16.65 -6.73 -18.63
N GLN A 331 15.97 -7.38 -17.70
CA GLN A 331 16.62 -8.17 -16.66
C GLN A 331 16.63 -9.67 -16.96
N ARG A 332 16.18 -10.08 -18.16
CA ARG A 332 16.10 -11.49 -18.62
C ARG A 332 17.46 -12.17 -18.78
#